data_AF-A0A1H2LR31-F1
#
_entry.id   AF-A0A1H2LR31-F1
#
_cell.length_a   1.000
_cell.length_b   1.000
_cell.length_c   1.000
_cell.angle_alpha   90.00
_cell.angle_beta   90.00
_cell.angle_gamma   90.00
#
_symmetry.space_group_name_H-M   'P 1'
#
loop_
_entity.id
_entity.type
_entity.pdbx_description
1 polymer ?
#
loop_
_entity_poly.entity_id
_entity_poly.type
_entity_poly.pdbx_seq_one_letter_code
_entity_poly.pdbx_strand_id
1 'polypeptide(L)'
;MLPASRQPMPMAPEVQAELAKRGRSVRQIETEIAARTERLSANIDELTTRLTPSRLVKDGTAGLRARLTTPDGSPRLEVLGAVAGAALVVGLLLWRARRH
;
A
#
# COMPACT_ATOMS: atom_id res chain seq x y z
N MET A 1 -40.49 47.48 -14.47
CA MET A 1 -39.70 48.02 -13.34
C MET A 1 -38.70 46.94 -12.94
N LEU A 2 -37.40 47.16 -13.18
CA LEU A 2 -36.34 46.19 -12.88
C LEU A 2 -35.56 46.70 -11.64
N PRO A 3 -35.36 45.90 -10.59
CA PRO A 3 -34.67 46.35 -9.38
C PRO A 3 -33.19 46.61 -9.64
N ALA A 4 -32.69 47.67 -8.99
CA ALA A 4 -31.35 48.19 -9.11
C ALA A 4 -30.25 47.12 -8.96
N SER A 5 -29.28 47.21 -9.86
CA SER A 5 -27.96 46.56 -9.80
C SER A 5 -27.38 46.60 -8.38
N ARG A 6 -27.16 45.42 -7.77
CA ARG A 6 -26.38 45.30 -6.53
C ARG A 6 -24.96 45.78 -6.81
N GLN A 7 -24.63 47.01 -6.41
CA GLN A 7 -23.25 47.44 -6.36
C GLN A 7 -22.51 46.54 -5.34
N PRO A 8 -21.34 45.98 -5.68
CA PRO A 8 -20.56 45.20 -4.74
C PRO A 8 -20.18 46.11 -3.58
N MET A 9 -20.64 45.76 -2.38
CA MET A 9 -20.24 46.45 -1.14
C MET A 9 -18.72 46.46 -1.05
N PRO A 10 -18.07 47.63 -0.87
CA PRO A 10 -16.64 47.68 -0.59
C PRO A 10 -16.39 46.91 0.70
N MET A 11 -15.76 45.74 0.58
CA MET A 11 -15.40 44.92 1.72
C MET A 11 -14.48 45.74 2.61
N ALA A 12 -14.84 45.85 3.90
CA ALA A 12 -14.06 46.61 4.85
C ALA A 12 -12.59 46.14 4.82
N PRO A 13 -11.62 47.06 4.90
CA PRO A 13 -10.20 46.74 4.73
C PRO A 13 -9.71 45.66 5.71
N GLU A 14 -10.30 45.58 6.90
CA GLU A 14 -10.07 44.49 7.85
C GLU A 14 -10.41 43.09 7.29
N VAL A 15 -11.51 42.94 6.54
CA VAL A 15 -11.94 41.67 5.96
C VAL A 15 -10.98 41.23 4.85
N GLN A 16 -10.49 42.19 4.06
CA GLN A 16 -9.52 41.93 3.00
C GLN A 16 -8.16 41.51 3.58
N ALA A 17 -7.72 42.15 4.67
CA ALA A 17 -6.47 41.79 5.35
C ALA A 17 -6.51 40.39 5.96
N GLU A 18 -7.65 40.01 6.56
CA GLU A 18 -7.84 38.67 7.14
C GLU A 18 -7.89 37.58 6.06
N LEU A 19 -8.54 37.83 4.92
CA LEU A 19 -8.53 36.92 3.77
C LEU A 19 -7.11 36.75 3.19
N ALA A 20 -6.35 37.83 3.06
CA ALA A 20 -4.96 37.78 2.61
C ALA A 20 -4.06 37.00 3.59
N LYS A 21 -4.28 37.16 4.90
CA LYS A 21 -3.59 36.41 5.95
C LYS A 21 -3.91 34.91 5.86
N ARG A 22 -5.18 34.55 5.65
CA ARG A 22 -5.61 33.15 5.45
C ARG A 22 -5.05 32.54 4.17
N GLY A 23 -5.01 33.31 3.08
CA GLY A 23 -4.37 32.87 1.82
C GLY A 23 -2.88 32.55 2.03
N ARG A 24 -2.18 33.38 2.80
CA ARG A 24 -0.79 33.13 3.19
C ARG A 24 -0.64 31.85 4.03
N SER A 25 -1.53 31.60 4.99
CA SER A 25 -1.49 30.38 5.80
C SER A 25 -1.82 29.12 5.01
N VAL A 26 -2.79 29.18 4.09
CA VAL A 26 -3.11 28.04 3.20
C VAL A 26 -1.90 27.66 2.36
N ARG A 27 -1.24 28.64 1.75
CA ARG A 27 -0.03 28.41 0.95
C ARG A 27 1.12 27.82 1.76
N GLN A 28 1.22 28.20 3.05
CA GLN A 28 2.20 27.62 3.97
C GLN A 28 1.90 26.14 4.25
N ILE A 29 0.63 25.78 4.47
CA ILE A 29 0.19 24.38 4.66
C ILE A 29 0.48 23.55 3.42
N GLU A 30 0.18 24.06 2.22
CA GLU A 30 0.47 23.37 0.95
C GLU A 30 1.96 23.08 0.80
N THR A 31 2.81 24.07 1.13
CA THR A 31 4.27 23.93 1.08
C THR A 31 4.75 22.88 2.08
N GLU A 32 4.18 22.85 3.29
CA GLU A 32 4.51 21.88 4.30
C GLU A 32 4.09 20.46 3.90
N ILE A 33 2.89 20.31 3.33
CA ILE A 33 2.38 19.03 2.82
C ILE A 33 3.29 18.51 1.72
N ALA A 34 3.66 19.35 0.75
CA ALA A 34 4.58 18.95 -0.32
C ALA A 34 5.92 18.45 0.23
N ALA A 35 6.50 19.18 1.20
CA ALA A 35 7.74 18.77 1.86
C ALA A 35 7.58 17.49 2.71
N ARG A 36 6.41 17.24 3.29
CA ARG A 36 6.12 16.00 4.04
C ARG A 36 5.95 14.81 3.09
N THR A 37 5.24 15.00 1.98
CA THR A 37 5.05 13.97 0.96
C THR A 37 6.39 13.53 0.36
N GLU A 38 7.28 14.46 0.03
CA GLU A 38 8.62 14.15 -0.50
C GLU A 38 9.46 13.30 0.46
N ARG A 39 9.41 13.61 1.77
CA ARG A 39 10.09 12.80 2.79
C ARG A 39 9.47 11.41 2.92
N LEU A 40 8.15 11.31 2.81
CA LEU A 40 7.45 10.04 2.92
C LEU A 40 7.74 9.13 1.73
N SER A 41 7.74 9.65 0.50
CA SER A 41 8.10 8.87 -0.70
C SER A 41 9.53 8.36 -0.60
N ALA A 42 10.48 9.21 -0.23
CA ALA A 42 11.88 8.82 -0.03
C ALA A 42 12.02 7.68 1.01
N ASN A 43 11.32 7.77 2.14
CA ASN A 43 11.33 6.74 3.16
C ASN A 43 10.67 5.43 2.69
N ILE A 44 9.60 5.52 1.89
CA ILE A 44 8.93 4.34 1.32
C ILE A 44 9.86 3.65 0.31
N ASP A 45 10.56 4.39 -0.54
CA ASP A 45 11.52 3.84 -1.50
C ASP A 45 12.70 3.17 -0.79
N GLU A 46 13.20 3.79 0.28
CA GLU A 46 14.23 3.20 1.13
C GLU A 46 13.76 1.90 1.79
N LEU A 47 12.54 1.90 2.36
CA LEU A 47 11.97 0.71 2.99
C LEU A 47 11.73 -0.40 1.96
N THR A 48 11.26 -0.06 0.76
CA THR A 48 11.03 -1.00 -0.33
C THR A 48 12.35 -1.59 -0.82
N THR A 49 13.42 -0.79 -0.88
CA THR A 49 14.77 -1.26 -1.23
C THR A 49 15.35 -2.17 -0.15
N ARG A 50 15.18 -1.82 1.13
CA ARG A 50 15.66 -2.60 2.29
C ARG A 50 14.87 -3.89 2.50
N LEU A 51 13.57 -3.89 2.22
CA LEU A 51 12.74 -5.08 2.10
C LEU A 51 13.07 -5.77 0.77
N THR A 52 14.32 -6.21 0.60
CA THR A 52 14.68 -7.06 -0.52
C THR A 52 13.79 -8.31 -0.44
N PRO A 53 12.94 -8.58 -1.45
CA PRO A 53 11.99 -9.71 -1.40
C PRO A 53 12.70 -11.04 -1.12
N SER A 54 13.99 -11.14 -1.48
CA SER A 54 14.84 -12.28 -1.15
C SER A 54 14.94 -12.60 0.34
N ARG A 55 14.95 -11.62 1.26
CA ARG A 55 15.03 -11.89 2.71
C ARG A 55 13.69 -12.40 3.24
N LEU A 56 12.59 -11.74 2.88
CA LEU A 56 11.24 -12.19 3.25
C LEU A 56 10.94 -13.60 2.72
N VAL A 57 11.35 -13.90 1.49
CA VAL A 57 11.22 -15.23 0.89
C VAL A 57 12.14 -16.23 1.59
N LYS A 58 13.39 -15.89 1.91
CA LYS A 58 14.31 -16.78 2.63
C LYS A 58 13.80 -17.10 4.04
N ASP A 59 13.33 -16.12 4.78
CA ASP A 59 12.82 -16.30 6.14
C ASP A 59 11.49 -17.08 6.12
N GLY A 60 10.61 -16.77 5.18
CA GLY A 60 9.36 -17.51 4.97
C GLY A 60 9.62 -18.97 4.58
N THR A 61 10.50 -19.21 3.60
CA THR A 61 10.85 -20.57 3.14
C THR A 61 11.61 -21.36 4.19
N ALA A 62 12.45 -20.73 5.00
CA ALA A 62 13.13 -21.37 6.12
C ALA A 62 12.13 -21.81 7.20
N GLY A 63 11.16 -20.97 7.56
CA GLY A 63 10.10 -21.31 8.51
C GLY A 63 9.17 -22.42 8.00
N LEU A 64 8.85 -22.39 6.70
CA LEU A 64 8.09 -23.46 6.03
C LEU A 64 8.88 -24.77 5.97
N ARG A 65 10.16 -24.74 5.58
CA ARG A 65 11.02 -25.93 5.60
C ARG A 65 11.11 -26.52 7.00
N ALA A 66 11.38 -25.72 8.02
CA ALA A 66 11.47 -26.20 9.40
C ALA A 66 10.19 -26.91 9.89
N ARG A 67 9.02 -26.54 9.36
CA ARG A 67 7.74 -27.21 9.68
C ARG A 67 7.48 -28.46 8.84
N LEU A 68 8.05 -28.54 7.64
CA LEU A 68 7.76 -29.59 6.66
C LEU A 68 8.85 -30.67 6.60
N THR A 69 10.06 -30.39 7.08
CA THR A 69 11.21 -31.31 7.10
C THR A 69 11.57 -31.73 8.52
N THR A 70 12.02 -32.97 8.70
CA THR A 70 12.60 -33.49 9.94
C THR A 70 14.00 -32.90 10.18
N PRO A 71 14.57 -33.05 11.39
CA PRO A 71 15.93 -32.60 11.72
C PRO A 71 17.01 -33.15 10.78
N ASP A 72 16.79 -34.34 10.21
CA ASP A 72 17.69 -35.00 9.26
C ASP A 72 17.49 -34.54 7.79
N GLY A 73 16.59 -33.57 7.55
CA GLY A 73 16.31 -33.01 6.23
C GLY A 73 15.34 -33.82 5.35
N SER A 74 14.76 -34.90 5.88
CA SER A 74 13.73 -35.68 5.16
C SER A 74 12.34 -35.04 5.32
N PRO A 75 11.51 -35.00 4.26
CA PRO A 75 10.13 -34.52 4.39
C PRO A 75 9.34 -35.44 5.34
N ARG A 76 8.57 -34.86 6.27
CA ARG A 76 7.76 -35.64 7.23
C ARG A 76 6.81 -36.57 6.46
N LEU A 77 6.63 -37.81 6.92
CA LEU A 77 5.74 -38.79 6.25
C LEU A 77 4.30 -38.25 6.10
N GLU A 78 3.82 -37.51 7.09
CA GLU A 78 2.50 -36.85 7.05
C GLU A 78 2.41 -35.82 5.92
N VAL A 79 3.50 -35.09 5.67
CA VAL A 79 3.60 -34.06 4.62
C VAL A 79 3.69 -34.71 3.24
N LEU A 80 4.40 -35.82 3.10
CA LEU A 80 4.46 -36.57 1.84
C LEU A 80 3.08 -37.04 1.39
N GLY A 81 2.27 -37.59 2.31
CA GLY A 81 0.88 -37.97 2.02
C GLY A 81 0.02 -36.78 1.63
N ALA A 82 0.14 -35.66 2.34
CA ALA A 82 -0.61 -34.43 2.04
C ALA A 82 -0.23 -33.83 0.67
N VAL A 83 1.05 -33.81 0.32
CA VAL A 83 1.54 -33.32 -0.99
C VAL A 83 1.05 -34.22 -2.13
N ALA A 84 1.12 -35.55 -1.96
CA ALA A 84 0.61 -36.49 -2.94
C ALA A 84 -0.91 -36.31 -3.16
N GLY A 85 -1.68 -36.17 -2.08
CA GLY A 85 -3.12 -35.89 -2.16
C GLY A 85 -3.45 -34.57 -2.87
N ALA A 86 -2.73 -33.50 -2.52
CA ALA A 86 -2.91 -32.19 -3.17
C ALA A 86 -2.59 -32.24 -4.67
N ALA A 87 -1.52 -32.93 -5.07
CA ALA A 87 -1.16 -33.12 -6.47
C ALA A 87 -2.24 -33.86 -7.26
N LEU A 88 -2.86 -34.89 -6.67
CA LEU A 88 -3.98 -35.62 -7.29
C LEU A 88 -5.21 -34.72 -7.47
N VAL A 89 -5.57 -33.92 -6.47
CA VAL A 89 -6.70 -32.99 -6.54
C VAL A 89 -6.48 -31.93 -7.62
N VAL A 90 -5.28 -31.34 -7.67
CA VAL A 90 -4.93 -30.35 -8.71
C VAL A 90 -4.95 -31.01 -10.09
N GLY A 91 -4.37 -32.20 -10.24
CA GLY A 91 -4.41 -32.95 -11.49
C GLY A 91 -5.84 -33.23 -11.96
N LEU A 92 -6.73 -33.63 -11.05
CA LEU A 92 -8.14 -33.87 -11.34
C LEU A 92 -8.87 -32.59 -11.76
N LEU A 93 -8.63 -31.47 -11.05
CA LEU A 93 -9.21 -30.17 -11.40
C LEU A 93 -8.76 -29.70 -12.78
N LEU A 94 -7.46 -29.82 -13.10
CA LEU A 94 -6.92 -29.47 -14.42
C LEU A 94 -7.47 -30.38 -15.52
N TRP A 95 -7.62 -31.68 -15.25
CA TRP A 95 -8.23 -32.61 -16.18
C TRP A 95 -9.70 -32.28 -16.44
N ARG A 96 -10.45 -31.96 -15.37
CA ARG A 96 -11.85 -31.54 -15.47
C ARG A 96 -11.99 -30.21 -16.22
N ALA A 97 -11.11 -29.24 -15.96
CA ALA A 97 -11.10 -27.96 -16.65
C ALA A 97 -10.74 -28.07 -18.14
N ARG A 98 -9.99 -29.11 -18.54
CA ARG A 98 -9.72 -29.42 -19.96
C ARG A 98 -10.82 -30.23 -20.65
N ARG A 99 -11.73 -30.84 -19.88
CA ARG A 99 -12.85 -31.65 -20.36
C ARG A 99 -14.16 -30.85 -20.50
N HIS A 100 -14.20 -29.64 -19.94
CA HIS A 100 -15.27 -28.64 -20.13
C HIS A 100 -14.83 -27.61 -21.18
#